data_AF-A0AAE3HPG4-F1
#
_entry.id   AF-A0AAE3HPG4-F1
#
_cell.length_a   1.000
_cell.length_b   1.000
_cell.length_c   1.000
_cell.angle_alpha   90.00
_cell.angle_beta   90.00
_cell.angle_gamma   90.00
#
_symmetry.space_group_name_H-M   'P 1'
#
loop_
_entity.id
_entity.type
_entity.pdbx_description
1 polymer ?
#
loop_
_entity_poly.entity_id
_entity_poly.type
_entity_poly.pdbx_seq_one_letter_code
_entity_poly.pdbx_strand_id
1 'polypeptide(L)'
;MNLLKALIFTALCLPLLASAQTVQRAGNVDTSNLDFPTFDRVGIAMTCMDSNGGASVETLTACSCRVDYIDSKMDYAEYEEANTNMRYAGMPGEKGALFRDMERGKKLANKLKNIRDESIEACPIARTSPDSRE
;
A
#
# COMPACT_ATOMS: atom_id res chain seq x y z
N MET A 1 13.41 11.46 59.70
CA MET A 1 13.17 12.26 58.48
C MET A 1 13.22 11.45 57.16
N ASN A 2 13.21 10.10 57.19
CA ASN A 2 13.22 9.26 55.98
C ASN A 2 12.05 8.26 55.88
N LEU A 3 11.22 8.09 56.93
CA LEU A 3 10.05 7.21 56.88
C LEU A 3 8.78 7.90 56.35
N LEU A 4 8.63 9.21 56.54
CA LEU A 4 7.44 9.95 56.08
C LEU A 4 7.43 10.17 54.55
N LYS A 5 8.61 10.18 53.91
CA LYS A 5 8.74 10.31 52.44
C LYS A 5 8.35 9.03 51.68
N ALA A 6 8.48 7.86 52.31
CA ALA A 6 8.15 6.59 51.67
C ALA A 6 6.63 6.36 51.54
N LEU A 7 5.85 6.82 52.53
CA LEU A 7 4.38 6.71 52.52
C LEU A 7 3.69 7.65 51.52
N ILE A 8 4.32 8.78 51.17
CA ILE A 8 3.80 9.72 50.17
C ILE A 8 4.07 9.20 48.74
N PHE A 9 5.17 8.49 48.52
CA PHE A 9 5.55 8.00 47.18
C PHE A 9 4.74 6.78 46.70
N THR A 10 4.15 5.99 47.61
CA THR A 10 3.35 4.81 47.24
C THR A 10 1.90 5.14 46.88
N ALA A 11 1.39 6.32 47.23
CA ALA A 11 -0.01 6.70 47.04
C ALA A 11 -0.30 7.42 45.71
N LEU A 12 0.72 7.75 44.91
CA LEU A 12 0.54 8.49 43.66
C LEU A 12 0.66 7.63 42.38
N CYS A 13 0.83 6.30 42.51
CA CYS A 13 1.18 5.46 41.37
C CYS A 13 0.17 4.34 41.02
N LEU A 14 -1.02 4.29 41.62
CA LEU A 14 -2.15 3.48 41.12
C LEU A 14 -3.44 4.20 41.57
N PRO A 15 -4.25 4.73 40.63
CA PRO A 15 -4.91 3.87 39.67
C PRO A 15 -4.85 4.43 38.23
N LEU A 16 -4.12 3.76 37.35
CA LEU A 16 -4.43 3.74 35.91
C LEU A 16 -4.53 2.30 35.43
N LEU A 17 -5.39 1.54 36.11
CA LEU A 17 -6.01 0.34 35.57
C LEU A 17 -7.47 0.70 35.25
N ALA A 18 -7.71 1.32 34.09
CA ALA A 18 -9.00 1.26 33.37
C ALA A 18 -8.93 2.08 32.07
N SER A 19 -8.13 1.61 31.11
CA SER A 19 -8.50 1.77 29.71
C SER A 19 -8.18 0.46 29.00
N ALA A 20 -8.94 -0.57 29.34
CA ALA A 20 -9.19 -1.66 28.40
C ALA A 20 -10.00 -1.03 27.25
N GLN A 21 -9.30 -0.44 26.29
CA GLN A 21 -9.90 -0.12 25.00
C GLN A 21 -10.08 -1.46 24.28
N THR A 22 -11.24 -2.07 24.46
CA THR A 22 -11.76 -3.03 23.49
C THR A 22 -12.03 -2.26 22.20
N VAL A 23 -10.99 -2.13 21.36
CA VAL A 23 -11.18 -1.86 19.93
C VAL A 23 -11.74 -3.13 19.33
N GLN A 24 -13.05 -3.34 19.49
CA GLN A 24 -13.79 -4.32 18.72
C GLN A 24 -14.40 -3.61 17.53
N ARG A 25 -13.67 -3.65 16.42
CA ARG A 25 -14.30 -3.58 15.10
C ARG A 25 -14.03 -4.87 14.35
N ALA A 26 -14.61 -5.96 14.86
CA ALA A 26 -14.91 -7.13 14.04
C ALA A 26 -16.29 -6.89 13.41
N GLY A 27 -16.35 -5.95 12.46
CA GLY A 27 -17.37 -6.06 11.43
C GLY A 27 -16.97 -7.24 10.57
N ASN A 28 -17.89 -8.13 10.23
CA ASN A 28 -17.68 -9.06 9.13
C ASN A 28 -17.52 -8.20 7.87
N VAL A 29 -16.28 -7.81 7.58
CA VAL A 29 -15.95 -7.22 6.29
C VAL A 29 -16.07 -8.38 5.33
N ASP A 30 -17.05 -8.28 4.44
CA ASP A 30 -17.09 -9.12 3.27
C ASP A 30 -15.79 -8.88 2.49
N THR A 31 -14.81 -9.76 2.67
CA THR A 31 -13.49 -9.61 2.07
C THR A 31 -13.51 -9.88 0.56
N SER A 32 -14.67 -10.19 -0.01
CA SER A 32 -14.83 -10.38 -1.46
C SER A 32 -14.70 -9.08 -2.26
N ASN A 33 -14.60 -7.93 -1.59
CA ASN A 33 -14.31 -6.64 -2.20
C ASN A 33 -13.61 -5.71 -1.20
N LEU A 34 -12.41 -6.09 -0.72
CA LEU A 34 -11.59 -5.15 0.04
C LEU A 34 -11.05 -4.10 -0.91
N ASP A 35 -11.52 -2.87 -0.75
CA ASP A 35 -10.88 -1.68 -1.29
C ASP A 35 -9.38 -1.70 -0.97
N PHE A 36 -8.55 -1.25 -1.90
CA PHE A 36 -7.11 -1.14 -1.63
C PHE A 36 -6.86 -0.29 -0.37
N PRO A 37 -6.04 -0.75 0.59
CA PRO A 37 -5.66 0.05 1.75
C PRO A 37 -5.01 1.36 1.32
N THR A 38 -5.22 2.43 2.10
CA THR A 38 -4.67 3.75 1.80
C THR A 38 -3.16 3.72 1.56
N PHE A 39 -2.43 2.88 2.33
CA PHE A 39 -1.00 2.71 2.16
C PHE A 39 -0.62 2.23 0.75
N ASP A 40 -1.32 1.21 0.22
CA ASP A 40 -1.05 0.70 -1.12
C ASP A 40 -1.52 1.65 -2.21
N ARG A 41 -2.68 2.31 -2.04
CA ARG A 41 -3.13 3.36 -2.97
C ARG A 41 -2.08 4.45 -3.14
N VAL A 42 -1.56 4.98 -2.03
CA VAL A 42 -0.52 6.01 -2.06
C VAL A 42 0.80 5.45 -2.60
N GLY A 43 1.19 4.24 -2.20
CA GLY A 43 2.42 3.60 -2.68
C GLY A 43 2.44 3.38 -4.20
N ILE A 44 1.31 2.97 -4.80
CA ILE A 44 1.15 2.83 -6.25
C ILE A 44 1.27 4.20 -6.92
N ALA A 45 0.56 5.21 -6.40
CA ALA A 45 0.61 6.57 -6.96
C ALA A 45 2.04 7.14 -6.94
N MET A 46 2.74 7.02 -5.81
CA MET A 46 4.13 7.48 -5.67
C MET A 46 5.07 6.77 -6.65
N THR A 47 4.99 5.44 -6.73
CA THR A 47 5.83 4.66 -7.67
C THR A 47 5.58 5.06 -9.13
N CYS A 48 4.32 5.34 -9.47
CA CYS A 48 3.95 5.85 -10.78
C CYS A 48 4.55 7.24 -11.04
N MET A 49 4.44 8.18 -10.09
CA MET A 49 4.99 9.52 -10.23
C MET A 49 6.51 9.49 -10.40
N ASP A 50 7.21 8.71 -9.57
CA ASP A 50 8.67 8.55 -9.64
C ASP A 50 9.14 8.03 -11.00
N SER A 51 8.37 7.12 -11.61
CA SER A 51 8.67 6.56 -12.93
C SER A 51 8.35 7.51 -14.09
N ASN A 52 7.61 8.60 -13.84
CA ASN A 52 7.08 9.50 -14.89
C ASN A 52 7.43 10.98 -14.68
N GLY A 53 8.59 11.28 -14.08
CA GLY A 53 9.09 12.66 -13.96
C GLY A 53 9.00 13.26 -12.56
N GLY A 54 8.60 12.47 -11.56
CA GLY A 54 8.55 12.88 -10.16
C GLY A 54 7.26 13.60 -9.79
N ALA A 55 7.30 14.36 -8.69
CA ALA A 55 6.12 14.99 -8.13
C ALA A 55 5.71 16.27 -8.87
N SER A 56 4.55 16.22 -9.53
CA SER A 56 3.85 17.36 -10.13
C SER A 56 2.33 17.17 -10.03
N VAL A 57 1.55 18.21 -10.33
CA VAL A 57 0.07 18.10 -10.33
C VAL A 57 -0.40 17.18 -11.47
N GLU A 58 0.27 17.23 -12.62
CA GLU A 58 -0.08 16.45 -13.80
C GLU A 58 0.19 14.96 -13.59
N THR A 59 1.37 14.64 -13.05
CA THR A 59 1.75 13.26 -12.71
C THR A 59 0.87 12.71 -11.60
N LEU A 60 0.59 13.49 -10.55
CA LEU A 60 -0.32 13.09 -9.48
C LEU A 60 -1.71 12.79 -10.02
N THR A 61 -2.28 13.68 -10.85
CA THR A 61 -3.63 13.51 -11.41
C THR A 61 -3.75 12.23 -12.23
N ALA A 62 -2.79 11.98 -13.13
CA ALA A 62 -2.78 10.78 -13.94
C ALA A 62 -2.48 9.51 -13.14
N CYS A 63 -1.55 9.57 -12.19
CA CYS A 63 -1.18 8.41 -11.38
C CYS A 63 -2.29 8.03 -10.39
N SER A 64 -3.04 8.99 -9.84
CA SER A 64 -4.26 8.72 -9.07
C SER A 64 -5.31 7.97 -9.91
N CYS A 65 -5.54 8.41 -11.15
CA CYS A 65 -6.42 7.70 -12.09
C CYS A 65 -5.96 6.25 -12.33
N ARG A 66 -4.63 6.00 -12.43
CA ARG A 66 -4.10 4.64 -12.60
C ARG A 66 -4.31 3.76 -11.37
N VAL A 67 -4.27 4.31 -10.15
CA VAL A 67 -4.62 3.57 -8.93
C VAL A 67 -6.07 3.10 -9.00
N ASP A 68 -6.99 4.01 -9.31
CA ASP A 68 -8.42 3.70 -9.42
C ASP A 68 -8.70 2.71 -10.55
N TYR A 69 -7.95 2.80 -11.66
CA TYR A 69 -8.04 1.83 -12.75
C TYR A 69 -7.66 0.42 -12.27
N ILE A 70 -6.55 0.29 -11.54
CA ILE A 70 -6.10 -1.01 -11.02
C ILE A 70 -7.14 -1.60 -10.05
N ASP A 71 -7.61 -0.78 -9.10
CA ASP A 71 -8.63 -1.12 -8.10
C ASP A 71 -9.93 -1.60 -8.77
N SER A 72 -10.30 -1.03 -9.91
CA SER A 72 -11.50 -1.45 -10.67
C SER A 72 -11.36 -2.78 -11.43
N LYS A 73 -10.15 -3.33 -11.59
CA LYS A 73 -9.86 -4.49 -12.45
C LYS A 73 -9.38 -5.73 -11.69
N MET A 74 -8.97 -5.56 -10.44
CA MET A 74 -8.34 -6.60 -9.64
C MET A 74 -8.63 -6.32 -8.17
N ASP A 75 -9.06 -7.36 -7.44
CA ASP A 75 -9.26 -7.22 -5.99
C ASP A 75 -7.92 -7.11 -5.25
N TYR A 76 -7.95 -6.61 -4.01
CA TYR A 76 -6.72 -6.39 -3.26
C TYR A 76 -5.93 -7.67 -2.98
N ALA A 77 -6.58 -8.82 -2.79
CA ALA A 77 -5.89 -10.08 -2.50
C ALA A 77 -5.10 -10.59 -3.72
N GLU A 78 -5.70 -10.50 -4.91
CA GLU A 78 -5.02 -10.77 -6.17
C GLU A 78 -3.86 -9.78 -6.41
N TYR A 79 -4.07 -8.50 -6.11
CA TYR A 79 -3.04 -7.47 -6.24
C TYR A 79 -1.86 -7.72 -5.32
N GLU A 80 -2.10 -8.01 -4.04
CA GLU A 80 -1.05 -8.28 -3.06
C GLU A 80 -0.19 -9.48 -3.50
N GLU A 81 -0.84 -10.57 -3.93
CA GLU A 81 -0.17 -11.77 -4.41
C GLU A 81 0.63 -11.49 -5.69
N ALA A 82 0.04 -10.78 -6.66
CA ALA A 82 0.71 -10.39 -7.90
C ALA A 82 1.93 -9.50 -7.63
N ASN A 83 1.76 -8.44 -6.83
CA ASN A 83 2.81 -7.48 -6.52
C ASN A 83 3.95 -8.14 -5.74
N THR A 84 3.63 -9.02 -4.80
CA THR A 84 4.58 -9.86 -4.07
C THR A 84 5.37 -10.76 -5.01
N ASN A 85 4.69 -11.46 -5.91
CA ASN A 85 5.35 -12.33 -6.88
C ASN A 85 6.30 -11.53 -7.78
N MET A 86 5.85 -10.39 -8.33
CA MET A 86 6.69 -9.52 -9.17
C MET A 86 7.95 -9.04 -8.44
N ARG A 87 7.82 -8.59 -7.18
CA ARG A 87 8.97 -8.11 -6.39
C ARG A 87 9.99 -9.21 -6.11
N TYR A 88 9.51 -10.39 -5.71
CA TYR A 88 10.40 -11.47 -5.27
C TYR A 88 10.90 -12.35 -6.41
N ALA A 89 10.19 -12.43 -7.54
CA ALA A 89 10.66 -13.11 -8.75
C ALA A 89 11.93 -12.45 -9.32
N GLY A 90 12.13 -11.14 -9.08
CA GLY A 90 13.33 -10.40 -9.45
C GLY A 90 14.56 -10.68 -8.58
N MET A 91 14.42 -11.40 -7.46
CA MET A 91 15.57 -11.74 -6.61
C MET A 91 16.48 -12.79 -7.29
N PRO A 92 17.81 -12.62 -7.20
CA PRO A 92 18.74 -13.61 -7.73
C PRO A 92 18.73 -14.91 -6.91
N GLY A 93 19.12 -16.01 -7.56
CA GLY A 93 19.28 -17.32 -6.94
C GLY A 93 17.97 -18.06 -6.62
N GLU A 94 18.09 -19.09 -5.78
CA GLU A 94 17.02 -20.03 -5.42
C GLU A 94 15.83 -19.35 -4.75
N LYS A 95 16.06 -18.30 -3.95
CA LYS A 95 14.98 -17.57 -3.27
C LYS A 95 14.01 -16.93 -4.24
N GLY A 96 14.50 -16.40 -5.36
CA GLY A 96 13.63 -15.87 -6.42
C GLY A 96 13.04 -16.97 -7.31
N ALA A 97 13.68 -18.14 -7.40
CA ALA A 97 13.20 -19.26 -8.20
C ALA A 97 11.83 -19.74 -7.69
N LEU A 98 11.64 -19.77 -6.36
CA LEU A 98 10.34 -20.09 -5.73
C LEU A 98 9.17 -19.25 -6.29
N PHE A 99 9.40 -17.95 -6.53
CA PHE A 99 8.37 -17.06 -7.09
C PHE A 99 8.28 -17.17 -8.61
N ARG A 100 9.42 -17.36 -9.29
CA ARG A 100 9.50 -17.59 -10.74
C ARG A 100 8.95 -18.92 -11.19
N ASP A 101 8.75 -19.90 -10.31
CA ASP A 101 8.21 -21.21 -10.67
C ASP A 101 6.74 -21.35 -10.25
N MET A 102 6.21 -20.43 -9.45
CA MET A 102 4.83 -20.48 -8.99
C MET A 102 3.84 -20.07 -10.09
N GLU A 103 3.12 -21.04 -10.63
CA GLU A 103 2.19 -20.83 -11.76
C GLU A 103 1.07 -19.82 -11.48
N ARG A 104 0.43 -19.92 -10.31
CA ARG A 104 -0.60 -18.93 -9.90
C ARG A 104 0.00 -17.52 -9.80
N GLY A 105 1.19 -17.41 -9.20
CA GLY A 105 1.91 -16.15 -9.07
C GLY A 105 2.25 -15.52 -10.42
N LYS A 106 2.74 -16.32 -11.38
CA LYS A 106 2.96 -15.88 -12.77
C LYS A 106 1.69 -15.35 -13.41
N LYS A 107 0.58 -16.09 -13.29
CA LYS A 107 -0.70 -15.72 -13.88
C LYS A 107 -1.17 -14.37 -13.35
N LEU A 108 -1.11 -14.16 -12.04
CA LEU A 108 -1.53 -12.92 -11.39
C LEU A 108 -0.56 -11.77 -11.69
N ALA A 109 0.76 -12.02 -11.70
CA ALA A 109 1.77 -11.04 -12.11
C ALA A 109 1.54 -10.55 -13.55
N ASN A 110 1.24 -11.46 -14.47
CA ASN A 110 0.90 -11.12 -15.86
C ASN A 110 -0.42 -10.34 -15.94
N LYS A 111 -1.45 -10.72 -15.16
CA LYS A 111 -2.71 -9.96 -15.08
C LYS A 111 -2.45 -8.52 -14.61
N LEU A 112 -1.69 -8.33 -13.52
CA LEU A 112 -1.36 -7.01 -13.00
C LEU A 112 -0.51 -6.19 -13.97
N LYS A 113 0.44 -6.82 -14.68
CA LYS A 113 1.22 -6.16 -15.73
C LYS A 113 0.29 -5.62 -16.83
N ASN A 114 -0.63 -6.43 -17.33
CA ASN A 114 -1.54 -6.01 -18.39
C ASN A 114 -2.47 -4.88 -17.93
N ILE A 115 -3.01 -4.95 -16.71
CA ILE A 115 -3.83 -3.87 -16.14
C ILE A 115 -3.04 -2.57 -16.04
N ARG A 116 -1.76 -2.63 -15.62
CA ARG A 116 -0.88 -1.46 -15.59
C ARG A 116 -0.65 -0.89 -16.98
N ASP A 117 -0.40 -1.73 -17.98
CA ASP A 117 -0.22 -1.30 -19.37
C ASP A 117 -1.51 -0.64 -19.92
N GLU A 118 -2.68 -1.23 -19.68
CA GLU A 118 -3.98 -0.68 -20.05
C GLU A 118 -4.25 0.68 -19.35
N SER A 119 -3.83 0.83 -18.10
CA SER A 119 -3.97 2.08 -17.35
C SER A 119 -3.18 3.24 -17.95
N ILE A 120 -2.10 2.98 -18.69
CA ILE A 120 -1.29 4.03 -19.33
C ILE A 120 -2.10 4.72 -20.43
N GLU A 121 -2.82 3.94 -21.23
CA GLU A 121 -3.69 4.44 -22.30
C GLU A 121 -4.97 5.07 -21.74
N ALA A 122 -5.55 4.48 -20.69
CA ALA A 122 -6.75 5.00 -20.04
C ALA A 122 -6.49 6.31 -19.26
N CYS A 123 -5.31 6.44 -18.65
CA CYS A 123 -4.89 7.57 -17.82
C CYS A 123 -3.54 8.11 -18.31
N PRO A 124 -3.51 8.85 -19.44
CA PRO A 124 -2.27 9.38 -20.00
C PRO A 124 -1.74 10.54 -19.17
N ILE A 125 -0.41 10.62 -19.04
CA ILE A 125 0.24 11.78 -18.45
C ILE A 125 0.36 12.84 -19.54
N ALA A 126 -0.35 13.95 -19.39
CA ALA A 126 -0.18 15.10 -20.25
C ALA A 126 1.28 15.54 -20.19
N ARG A 127 2.01 15.45 -21.30
CA ARG A 127 3.36 16.01 -21.35
C ARG A 127 3.24 17.52 -21.31
N THR A 128 3.53 18.13 -20.17
CA THR A 128 3.79 19.56 -20.16
C THR A 128 5.12 19.79 -20.86
N SER A 129 5.16 20.77 -21.76
CA SER A 129 6.42 21.30 -22.28
C SER A 129 7.27 21.82 -21.11
N PRO A 130 8.59 21.99 -21.28
CA PRO A 130 9.53 22.34 -20.19
C PRO A 130 9.27 23.68 -19.47
N ASP A 131 8.20 24.40 -19.81
CA ASP A 131 7.90 25.79 -19.48
C ASP A 131 6.86 25.97 -18.37
N SER A 132 6.49 24.90 -17.65
CA SER A 132 5.47 24.96 -16.58
C SER A 132 6.05 25.08 -15.17
N ARG A 133 7.32 25.52 -15.05
CA ARG A 133 7.95 25.88 -13.77
C ARG A 133 8.08 27.40 -13.67
N GLU A 134 6.96 28.08 -13.41
CA GLU A 134 6.92 29.44 -12.85
C GLU A 134 6.10 29.44 -11.55
#